data_AF-A0A1Q7Z6E5-F1
#
_entry.id   AF-A0A1Q7Z6E5-F1
#
_cell.length_a   1.000
_cell.length_b   1.000
_cell.length_c   1.000
_cell.angle_alpha   90.00
_cell.angle_beta   90.00
_cell.angle_gamma   90.00
#
_symmetry.space_group_name_H-M   'P 1'
#
loop_
_entity.id
_entity.type
_entity.pdbx_description
1 polymer ?
#
loop_
_entity_poly.entity_id
_entity_poly.type
_entity_poly.pdbx_seq_one_letter_code
_entity_poly.pdbx_strand_id
1 'polypeptide(L)'
;MVRSYKDAADLWHTLYRRFGKTGEAETGEVSLGMDHLAVGVAVNLAGHVLVLTQDMKASGSNPEGKWLSRDGTVLTEWFEIPSMPIDGARFLVDGSMVTSHWGCLNGQFADLQTTVSPLPEWLAERFAAARVTEAGDPTRSAGLLSKSSPLPGSRVAASRCQA
;
A
#
# COMPACT_ATOMS: atom_id res chain seq x y z
N MET A 1 12.32 -6.84 -2.28
CA MET A 1 12.25 -5.75 -3.28
C MET A 1 11.38 -6.22 -4.42
N VAL A 2 10.48 -5.35 -4.88
CA VAL A 2 9.76 -5.54 -6.15
C VAL A 2 10.16 -4.38 -7.05
N ARG A 3 10.45 -4.66 -8.32
CA ARG A 3 10.85 -3.67 -9.32
C ARG A 3 10.00 -3.85 -10.56
N SER A 4 9.41 -2.75 -11.02
CA SER A 4 8.73 -2.67 -12.31
C SER A 4 9.58 -1.87 -13.29
N TYR A 5 9.71 -2.32 -14.52
CA TYR A 5 10.39 -1.58 -15.60
C TYR A 5 9.74 -1.86 -16.94
N LYS A 6 9.95 -0.96 -17.91
CA LYS A 6 9.55 -1.16 -19.30
C LYS A 6 10.72 -1.68 -20.11
N ASP A 7 10.47 -2.65 -20.98
CA ASP A 7 11.46 -3.09 -21.95
C ASP A 7 11.47 -2.20 -23.20
N ALA A 8 12.28 -2.58 -24.21
CA ALA A 8 12.37 -1.86 -25.47
C ALA A 8 11.08 -1.90 -26.31
N ALA A 9 10.16 -2.81 -26.02
CA ALA A 9 8.85 -2.93 -26.66
C ALA A 9 7.74 -2.19 -25.89
N ASP A 10 8.11 -1.39 -24.88
CA ASP A 10 7.19 -0.66 -23.99
C ASP A 10 6.32 -1.56 -23.10
N LEU A 11 6.69 -2.84 -22.95
CA LEU A 11 5.96 -3.80 -22.12
C LEU A 11 6.46 -3.73 -20.68
N TRP A 12 5.51 -3.77 -19.74
CA TRP A 12 5.85 -3.76 -18.31
C TRP A 12 6.33 -5.14 -17.87
N HIS A 13 7.40 -5.15 -17.10
CA HIS A 13 7.94 -6.33 -16.44
C HIS A 13 8.01 -6.06 -14.94
N THR A 14 7.52 -7.00 -14.13
CA THR A 14 7.67 -6.93 -12.68
C THR A 14 8.53 -8.09 -12.19
N LEU A 15 9.54 -7.75 -11.39
CA LEU A 15 10.50 -8.68 -10.81
C LEU A 15 10.45 -8.61 -9.28
N TYR A 16 10.63 -9.76 -8.65
CA TYR A 16 10.83 -9.89 -7.21
C TYR A 16 12.24 -10.37 -6.89
N ARG A 17 12.83 -9.79 -5.85
CA ARG A 17 14.09 -10.27 -5.27
C ARG A 17 14.10 -10.03 -3.77
N ARG A 18 14.50 -11.06 -3.01
CA ARG A 18 14.66 -10.95 -1.56
C ARG A 18 16.09 -10.60 -1.18
N PHE A 19 16.20 -9.73 -0.20
CA PHE A 19 17.47 -9.34 0.40
C PHE A 19 17.46 -9.70 1.88
N GLY A 20 18.59 -10.21 2.36
CA GLY A 20 18.83 -10.50 3.76
C GLY A 20 19.14 -9.25 4.57
N LYS A 21 19.37 -9.43 5.87
CA LYS A 21 19.64 -8.33 6.81
C LYS A 21 20.92 -7.55 6.48
N THR A 22 21.87 -8.19 5.78
CA THR A 22 23.13 -7.58 5.33
C THR A 22 22.98 -6.85 4.00
N GLY A 23 21.81 -6.86 3.37
CA GLY A 23 21.60 -6.32 2.04
C GLY A 23 22.01 -7.26 0.91
N GLU A 24 22.53 -8.44 1.23
CA GLU A 24 22.85 -9.48 0.25
C GLU A 24 21.57 -10.13 -0.30
N ALA A 25 21.58 -10.48 -1.58
CA ALA A 25 20.46 -11.16 -2.20
C ALA A 25 20.35 -12.60 -1.68
N GLU A 26 19.20 -12.95 -1.11
CA GLU A 26 18.89 -14.31 -0.66
C GLU A 26 18.20 -15.15 -1.75
N THR A 27 17.66 -14.48 -2.76
CA THR A 27 17.07 -15.12 -3.95
C THR A 27 17.69 -14.54 -5.22
N GLY A 28 17.59 -15.31 -6.31
CA GLY A 28 17.69 -14.76 -7.66
C GLY A 28 16.57 -13.75 -7.95
N GLU A 29 16.63 -13.14 -9.13
CA GLU A 29 15.49 -12.38 -9.64
C GLU A 29 14.39 -13.37 -10.10
N VAL A 30 13.21 -13.22 -9.52
CA VAL A 30 12.02 -14.00 -9.85
C VAL A 30 11.13 -13.13 -10.72
N SER A 31 10.81 -13.60 -11.93
CA SER A 31 9.84 -12.92 -12.79
C SER A 31 8.43 -13.15 -12.25
N LEU A 32 7.67 -12.07 -12.08
CA LEU A 32 6.26 -12.13 -11.68
C LEU A 32 5.30 -12.07 -12.88
N GLY A 33 5.82 -11.89 -14.08
CA GLY A 33 5.06 -11.77 -15.32
C GLY A 33 5.16 -10.40 -15.97
N MET A 34 4.49 -10.28 -17.11
CA MET A 34 4.41 -9.09 -17.93
C MET A 34 3.10 -8.34 -17.70
N ASP A 35 3.07 -7.06 -18.05
CA ASP A 35 1.92 -6.16 -17.97
C ASP A 35 1.38 -5.92 -16.56
N HIS A 36 2.16 -6.23 -15.54
CA HIS A 36 1.85 -5.90 -14.15
C HIS A 36 2.77 -4.77 -13.70
N LEU A 37 2.20 -3.69 -13.17
CA LEU A 37 2.94 -2.60 -12.52
C LEU A 37 2.80 -2.73 -11.01
N ALA A 38 3.87 -3.06 -10.29
CA ALA A 38 3.85 -3.11 -8.83
C ALA A 38 3.46 -1.76 -8.21
N VAL A 39 2.43 -1.80 -7.35
CA VAL A 39 1.91 -0.65 -6.59
C VAL A 39 2.06 -0.85 -5.07
N GLY A 40 2.21 -2.09 -4.61
CA GLY A 40 2.35 -2.39 -3.19
C GLY A 40 3.08 -3.69 -2.95
N VAL A 41 3.80 -3.76 -1.83
CA VAL A 41 4.39 -5.00 -1.35
C VAL A 41 4.29 -5.05 0.17
N ALA A 42 3.89 -6.20 0.71
CA ALA A 42 3.88 -6.46 2.13
C ALA A 42 4.37 -7.88 2.41
N VAL A 43 4.87 -8.12 3.63
CA VAL A 43 5.48 -9.38 4.04
C VAL A 43 4.86 -9.85 5.35
N ASN A 44 4.33 -11.07 5.41
CA ASN A 44 3.68 -11.62 6.60
C ASN A 44 4.71 -12.10 7.67
N LEU A 45 4.22 -12.62 8.80
CA LEU A 45 5.09 -13.17 9.87
C LEU A 45 5.93 -14.37 9.41
N ALA A 46 5.42 -15.19 8.49
CA ALA A 46 6.15 -16.32 7.92
C ALA A 46 7.21 -15.90 6.86
N GLY A 47 7.23 -14.63 6.48
CA GLY A 47 8.10 -14.11 5.43
C GLY A 47 7.55 -14.30 4.01
N HIS A 48 6.30 -14.72 3.85
CA HIS A 48 5.59 -14.72 2.57
C HIS A 48 5.26 -13.29 2.15
N VAL A 49 5.30 -13.06 0.86
CA VAL A 49 5.21 -11.74 0.26
C VAL A 49 3.92 -11.64 -0.54
N LEU A 50 3.09 -10.66 -0.24
CA LEU A 50 2.01 -10.23 -1.12
C LEU A 50 2.53 -9.11 -2.00
N VAL A 51 2.46 -9.32 -3.31
CA VAL A 51 2.72 -8.29 -4.31
C VAL A 51 1.38 -7.82 -4.86
N LEU A 52 1.17 -6.52 -4.84
CA LEU A 52 -0.01 -5.87 -5.42
C LEU A 52 0.41 -5.11 -6.67
N THR A 53 -0.35 -5.26 -7.74
CA THR A 53 -0.06 -4.68 -9.05
C THR A 53 -1.29 -4.03 -9.67
N GLN A 54 -1.06 -3.08 -10.56
CA GLN A 54 -2.04 -2.62 -11.53
C GLN A 54 -1.82 -3.42 -12.83
N ASP A 55 -2.88 -3.99 -13.41
CA ASP A 55 -2.82 -4.55 -14.76
C ASP A 55 -2.77 -3.42 -15.80
N MET A 56 -1.73 -3.44 -16.63
CA MET A 56 -1.44 -2.41 -17.62
C MET A 56 -2.02 -2.73 -19.02
N LYS A 57 -2.65 -3.90 -19.22
CA LYS A 57 -3.31 -4.26 -20.48
C LYS A 57 -4.60 -3.48 -20.71
N ALA A 58 -5.37 -3.26 -19.65
CA ALA A 58 -6.67 -2.60 -19.71
C ALA A 58 -6.71 -1.39 -18.79
N SER A 59 -6.97 -0.21 -19.38
CA SER A 59 -7.21 1.01 -18.59
C SER A 59 -8.44 0.80 -17.68
N GLY A 60 -8.28 1.02 -16.38
CA GLY A 60 -9.34 0.82 -15.39
C GLY A 60 -9.55 -0.64 -14.97
N SER A 61 -8.57 -1.51 -15.25
CA SER A 61 -8.51 -2.86 -14.67
C SER A 61 -8.55 -2.82 -13.14
N ASN A 62 -9.09 -3.88 -12.55
CA ASN A 62 -8.96 -4.09 -11.12
C ASN A 62 -7.48 -4.30 -10.77
N PRO A 63 -7.00 -3.81 -9.62
CA PRO A 63 -5.71 -4.24 -9.11
C PRO A 63 -5.68 -5.76 -8.91
N GLU A 64 -4.48 -6.32 -8.96
CA GLU A 64 -4.25 -7.75 -8.82
C GLU A 64 -3.28 -8.01 -7.66
N GLY A 65 -3.39 -9.20 -7.08
CA GLY A 65 -2.52 -9.67 -6.02
C GLY A 65 -1.90 -11.02 -6.36
N LYS A 66 -0.69 -11.26 -5.84
CA LYS A 66 -0.03 -12.58 -5.88
C LYS A 66 0.76 -12.83 -4.61
N TRP A 67 0.57 -14.01 -4.05
CA TRP A 67 1.36 -14.49 -2.92
C TRP A 67 2.60 -15.25 -3.41
N LEU A 68 3.73 -14.92 -2.79
CA LEU A 68 5.00 -15.60 -2.95
C LEU A 68 5.47 -16.10 -1.59
N SER A 69 6.14 -17.24 -1.58
CA SER A 69 6.84 -17.73 -0.42
C SER A 69 8.03 -16.80 -0.10
N ARG A 70 8.69 -17.08 1.01
CA ARG A 70 9.90 -16.37 1.41
C ARG A 70 11.04 -16.51 0.40
N ASP A 71 11.14 -17.65 -0.28
CA ASP A 71 12.17 -17.89 -1.30
C ASP A 71 11.75 -17.45 -2.72
N GLY A 72 10.55 -16.90 -2.87
CA GLY A 72 10.00 -16.43 -4.15
C GLY A 72 9.23 -17.49 -4.93
N THR A 73 9.06 -18.70 -4.39
CA THR A 73 8.12 -19.69 -4.94
C THR A 73 6.71 -19.11 -4.98
N VAL A 74 6.03 -19.25 -6.11
CA VAL A 74 4.65 -18.77 -6.27
C VAL A 74 3.72 -19.61 -5.39
N LEU A 75 2.93 -18.95 -4.54
CA LEU A 75 1.93 -19.60 -3.68
C LEU A 75 0.52 -19.52 -4.26
N THR A 76 0.23 -18.49 -5.06
CA THR A 76 -1.06 -18.32 -5.73
C THR A 76 -0.86 -17.85 -7.17
N GLU A 77 -1.85 -18.14 -8.03
CA GLU A 77 -2.01 -17.37 -9.26
C GLU A 77 -2.33 -15.90 -8.95
N TRP A 78 -2.28 -15.05 -9.98
CA TRP A 78 -2.80 -13.69 -9.88
C TRP A 78 -4.30 -13.75 -9.58
N PHE A 79 -4.73 -13.02 -8.56
CA PHE A 79 -6.13 -12.86 -8.21
C PHE A 79 -6.53 -11.39 -8.33
N GLU A 80 -7.72 -11.15 -8.88
CA GLU A 80 -8.28 -9.81 -9.00
C GLU A 80 -8.77 -9.30 -7.64
N ILE A 81 -8.71 -7.97 -7.47
CA ILE A 81 -9.19 -7.27 -6.29
C ILE A 81 -10.26 -6.27 -6.75
N PRO A 82 -11.53 -6.69 -6.83
CA PRO A 82 -12.57 -5.92 -7.49
C PRO A 82 -12.85 -4.58 -6.81
N SER A 83 -12.99 -3.53 -7.61
CA SER A 83 -13.58 -2.24 -7.19
C SER A 83 -12.86 -1.55 -6.03
N MET A 84 -11.59 -1.86 -5.80
CA MET A 84 -10.80 -1.26 -4.73
C MET A 84 -9.53 -0.65 -5.30
N PRO A 85 -9.37 0.69 -5.28
CA PRO A 85 -8.13 1.30 -5.72
C PRO A 85 -7.00 1.00 -4.73
N ILE A 86 -5.77 0.79 -5.21
CA ILE A 86 -4.61 0.45 -4.37
C ILE A 86 -3.36 1.16 -4.91
N ASP A 87 -2.62 1.83 -4.03
CA ASP A 87 -1.30 2.41 -4.30
C ASP A 87 -0.25 2.11 -3.22
N GLY A 88 -0.59 1.22 -2.28
CA GLY A 88 0.31 0.82 -1.22
C GLY A 88 -0.21 -0.35 -0.39
N ALA A 89 0.71 -0.95 0.36
CA ALA A 89 0.42 -2.02 1.31
C ALA A 89 1.31 -1.87 2.54
N ARG A 90 0.80 -2.29 3.69
CA ARG A 90 1.54 -2.33 4.96
C ARG A 90 1.20 -3.60 5.72
N PHE A 91 2.20 -4.13 6.40
CA PHE A 91 2.05 -5.28 7.26
C PHE A 91 1.55 -4.86 8.65
N LEU A 92 0.66 -5.66 9.25
CA LEU A 92 0.20 -5.51 10.62
C LEU A 92 0.82 -6.59 11.51
N VAL A 93 1.02 -6.28 12.79
CA VAL A 93 1.66 -7.19 13.78
C VAL A 93 0.95 -8.54 13.92
N ASP A 94 -0.34 -8.60 13.61
CA ASP A 94 -1.16 -9.82 13.69
C ASP A 94 -0.94 -10.80 12.51
N GLY A 95 -0.06 -10.48 11.56
CA GLY A 95 0.18 -11.34 10.39
C GLY A 95 -0.59 -10.90 9.15
N SER A 96 -1.60 -10.05 9.31
CA SER A 96 -2.40 -9.54 8.20
C SER A 96 -1.72 -8.36 7.51
N MET A 97 -2.31 -7.95 6.39
CA MET A 97 -1.84 -6.84 5.59
C MET A 97 -2.97 -5.87 5.34
N VAL A 98 -2.67 -4.59 5.28
CA VAL A 98 -3.63 -3.54 4.91
C VAL A 98 -3.19 -2.85 3.64
N THR A 99 -4.15 -2.53 2.79
CA THR A 99 -3.94 -1.77 1.57
C THR A 99 -4.20 -0.30 1.81
N SER A 100 -3.62 0.55 0.98
CA SER A 100 -3.91 1.97 0.95
C SER A 100 -4.21 2.47 -0.45
N HIS A 101 -4.96 3.57 -0.51
CA HIS A 101 -5.07 4.44 -1.67
C HIS A 101 -4.93 5.91 -1.25
N TRP A 102 -4.04 6.66 -1.90
CA TRP A 102 -3.72 8.05 -1.57
C TRP A 102 -3.41 8.27 -0.09
N GLY A 103 -2.66 7.32 0.49
CA GLY A 103 -2.27 7.33 1.90
C GLY A 103 -3.36 6.85 2.87
N CYS A 104 -4.51 6.41 2.37
CA CYS A 104 -5.67 6.04 3.18
C CYS A 104 -5.90 4.54 3.17
N LEU A 105 -5.94 3.93 4.35
CA LEU A 105 -6.19 2.51 4.45
C LEU A 105 -7.61 2.17 3.98
N ASN A 106 -7.78 1.13 3.19
CA ASN A 106 -9.06 0.83 2.56
C ASN A 106 -9.42 -0.67 2.46
N GLY A 107 -8.53 -1.57 2.87
CA GLY A 107 -8.80 -3.01 2.85
C GLY A 107 -7.76 -3.78 3.66
N GLN A 108 -8.10 -5.04 3.96
CA GLN A 108 -7.23 -5.97 4.67
C GLN A 108 -7.17 -7.32 3.95
N PHE A 109 -5.99 -7.90 3.85
CA PHE A 109 -5.80 -9.30 3.54
C PHE A 109 -5.39 -10.04 4.80
N ALA A 110 -6.18 -11.04 5.19
CA ALA A 110 -5.74 -12.01 6.17
C ALA A 110 -4.62 -12.89 5.59
N ASP A 111 -3.92 -13.61 6.47
CA ASP A 111 -2.73 -14.36 6.08
C ASP A 111 -3.02 -15.36 4.94
N LEU A 112 -2.28 -15.22 3.83
CA LEU A 112 -2.40 -15.99 2.59
C LEU A 112 -3.80 -16.01 1.94
N GLN A 113 -4.70 -15.11 2.32
CA GLN A 113 -6.01 -15.01 1.69
C GLN A 113 -5.94 -14.19 0.40
N THR A 114 -6.78 -14.55 -0.57
CA THR A 114 -6.91 -13.86 -1.87
C THR A 114 -8.08 -12.89 -1.91
N THR A 115 -8.89 -12.85 -0.86
CA THR A 115 -10.06 -11.96 -0.75
C THR A 115 -9.75 -10.82 0.20
N VAL A 116 -10.04 -9.60 -0.24
CA VAL A 116 -9.97 -8.43 0.63
C VAL A 116 -11.16 -8.39 1.58
N SER A 117 -10.89 -8.10 2.85
CA SER A 117 -11.87 -7.81 3.88
C SER A 117 -11.86 -6.31 4.22
N PRO A 118 -12.93 -5.77 4.84
CA PRO A 118 -12.89 -4.44 5.43
C PRO A 118 -11.74 -4.30 6.44
N LEU A 119 -11.36 -3.06 6.75
CA LEU A 119 -10.38 -2.82 7.81
C LEU A 119 -10.88 -3.35 9.16
N PRO A 120 -9.97 -3.86 10.02
CA PRO A 120 -10.31 -4.13 11.41
C PRO A 120 -10.89 -2.89 12.10
N GLU A 121 -11.89 -3.09 12.95
CA GLU A 121 -12.61 -2.00 13.64
C GLU A 121 -11.67 -1.04 14.36
N TRP A 122 -10.74 -1.58 15.17
CA TRP A 122 -9.75 -0.79 15.91
C TRP A 122 -8.87 0.10 15.01
N LEU A 123 -8.66 -0.31 13.76
CA LEU A 123 -7.87 0.44 12.79
C LEU A 123 -8.73 1.47 12.08
N ALA A 124 -9.96 1.10 11.70
CA ALA A 124 -10.94 2.01 11.13
C ALA A 124 -11.24 3.20 12.07
N GLU A 125 -11.40 2.94 13.38
CA GLU A 125 -11.63 3.96 14.41
C GLU A 125 -10.50 4.99 14.48
N ARG A 126 -9.23 4.56 14.39
CA ARG A 126 -8.08 5.46 14.47
C ARG A 126 -8.02 6.43 13.30
N PHE A 127 -8.44 6.00 12.12
CA PHE A 127 -8.52 6.88 10.95
C PHE A 127 -9.77 7.76 10.93
N ALA A 128 -10.89 7.30 11.50
CA ALA A 128 -12.06 8.13 11.72
C ALA A 128 -11.76 9.25 12.74
N ALA A 129 -11.11 8.92 13.85
CA ALA A 129 -10.73 9.87 14.89
C ALA A 129 -9.74 10.94 14.38
N ALA A 130 -8.75 10.55 13.58
CA ALA A 130 -7.80 11.48 12.96
C ALA A 130 -8.50 12.53 12.06
N ARG A 131 -9.58 12.16 11.37
CA ARG A 131 -10.39 13.10 10.57
C ARG A 131 -11.17 14.10 11.43
N VAL A 132 -11.56 13.73 12.65
CA VAL A 132 -12.28 14.63 13.57
C VAL A 132 -11.33 15.68 14.16
N THR A 133 -10.07 15.33 14.42
CA THR A 133 -9.10 16.27 15.01
C THR A 133 -8.68 17.38 14.04
N GLU A 134 -8.70 17.14 12.72
CA GLU A 134 -8.49 18.21 11.71
C GLU A 134 -9.76 19.04 11.43
N ALA A 135 -10.95 18.55 11.76
CA ALA A 135 -12.22 19.18 11.40
C ALA A 135 -12.81 20.14 12.45
N GLY A 136 -12.17 20.34 13.62
CA GLY A 136 -12.57 21.43 14.50
C GLY A 136 -12.14 21.29 15.95
N ASP A 137 -11.28 22.21 16.38
CA ASP A 137 -11.37 22.80 17.72
C ASP A 137 -11.89 24.25 17.56
N PRO A 138 -13.21 24.49 17.64
CA PRO A 138 -13.76 25.85 17.68
C PRO A 138 -13.54 26.54 19.03
N THR A 139 -12.96 25.88 20.04
CA THR A 139 -12.88 26.38 21.42
C THR A 139 -11.53 27.00 21.78
N ARG A 140 -10.51 26.91 20.91
CA ARG A 140 -9.24 27.64 21.11
C ARG A 140 -9.25 29.09 20.59
N SER A 141 -10.40 29.75 20.68
CA SER A 141 -10.60 31.18 20.36
C SER A 141 -10.95 31.98 21.63
N ALA A 142 -10.09 31.98 22.64
CA ALA A 142 -10.18 32.95 23.73
C ALA A 142 -8.82 33.18 24.39
N GLY A 143 -8.21 34.34 24.09
CA GLY A 143 -7.22 34.98 24.96
C GLY A 143 -5.75 34.77 24.60
N LEU A 144 -5.20 35.65 23.75
CA LEU A 144 -4.16 36.64 24.12
C LEU A 144 -3.57 37.28 22.85
N LEU A 145 -3.87 38.57 22.69
CA LEU A 145 -3.24 39.47 21.72
C LEU A 145 -1.75 39.67 22.07
N SER A 146 -0.84 39.38 21.14
CA SER A 146 0.30 40.28 20.84
C SER A 146 1.03 39.92 19.54
N LYS A 147 0.85 40.80 18.54
CA LYS A 147 1.73 41.19 17.41
C LYS A 147 2.87 40.23 16.97
N SER A 148 2.79 39.73 15.73
CA SER A 148 3.79 39.94 14.65
C SER A 148 3.40 39.20 13.34
N SER A 149 3.60 39.86 12.21
CA SER A 149 3.25 39.47 10.83
C SER A 149 4.06 38.29 10.25
N PRO A 150 3.65 37.70 9.10
CA PRO A 150 3.93 36.31 8.73
C PRO A 150 5.11 36.13 7.75
N LEU A 151 5.74 34.95 7.77
CA LEU A 151 6.59 34.42 6.69
C LEU A 151 5.85 33.27 5.98
N PRO A 152 5.95 33.15 4.63
CA PRO A 152 5.23 32.14 3.87
C PRO A 152 6.07 30.86 3.75
N GLY A 153 5.48 29.71 4.03
CA GLY A 153 6.07 28.43 3.64
C GLY A 153 5.90 27.31 4.65
N SER A 154 4.70 26.72 4.70
CA SER A 154 4.53 25.28 4.88
C SER A 154 3.03 24.98 4.75
N ARG A 155 2.57 24.63 3.55
CA ARG A 155 1.31 23.90 3.44
C ARG A 155 1.65 22.45 3.75
N VAL A 156 1.36 22.02 4.98
CA VAL A 156 1.16 20.61 5.27
C VAL A 156 0.01 20.16 4.37
N ALA A 157 0.32 19.40 3.33
CA ALA A 157 -0.70 18.79 2.48
C ALA A 157 -1.40 17.72 3.33
N ALA A 158 -2.57 18.07 3.87
CA ALA A 158 -3.51 17.08 4.40
C ALA A 158 -3.87 16.13 3.25
N SER A 159 -3.38 14.90 3.30
CA SER A 159 -3.74 13.86 2.35
C SER A 159 -5.22 13.55 2.55
N ARG A 160 -6.07 14.06 1.66
CA ARG A 160 -7.51 13.82 1.75
C ARG A 160 -7.80 12.44 1.19
N CYS A 161 -8.19 11.53 2.07
CA CYS A 161 -8.89 10.30 1.70
C CYS A 161 -10.21 10.68 1.04
N GLN A 162 -10.29 10.63 -0.29
CA GLN A 162 -11.57 10.68 -1.00
C GLN A 162 -12.04 9.25 -1.24
N ALA A 163 -13.33 9.04 -0.95
CA ALA A 163 -14.04 7.77 -1.07
C ALA A 163 -14.38 7.45 -2.52
#